data_AF-T1B6J4-F1
#
_entry.id   AF-T1B6J4-F1
#
_cell.length_a   1.000
_cell.length_b   1.000
_cell.length_c   1.000
_cell.angle_alpha   90.00
_cell.angle_beta   90.00
_cell.angle_gamma   90.00
#
_symmetry.space_group_name_H-M   'P 1'
#
loop_
_entity.id
_entity.type
_entity.pdbx_description
1 polymer ?
#
loop_
_entity_poly.entity_id
_entity_poly.type
_entity_poly.pdbx_seq_one_letter_code
_entity_poly.pdbx_strand_id
1 'polypeptide(L)'
;MIFLQNITGFMVGKKYENGGIARDGAKMVTAVACAAVPKFTVVIGGSFGAGNYAMCGRAYGGRFLWMWPNARISVMGGEQAASVLATVRRDGLE
;
A
#
# COMPACT_ATOMS: atom_id res chain seq x y z
N MET A 1 10.46 -7.07 -13.98
CA MET A 1 9.27 -7.27 -13.12
C MET A 1 8.17 -6.31 -13.58
N ILE A 2 6.92 -6.77 -13.53
CA ILE A 2 5.74 -5.95 -13.84
C ILE A 2 4.82 -5.99 -12.62
N PHE A 3 4.37 -4.82 -12.17
CA PHE A 3 3.46 -4.67 -11.03
C PHE A 3 2.13 -4.12 -11.52
N LEU A 4 1.05 -4.86 -11.24
CA LEU A 4 -0.32 -4.42 -11.49
C LEU A 4 -0.95 -4.07 -10.15
N GLN A 5 -1.08 -2.77 -9.87
CA GLN A 5 -1.58 -2.30 -8.58
C GLN A 5 -3.11 -2.25 -8.57
N ASN A 6 -3.71 -3.12 -7.78
CA ASN A 6 -5.08 -3.03 -7.29
C ASN A 6 -5.13 -3.52 -5.85
N ILE A 7 -4.69 -2.68 -4.94
CA ILE A 7 -4.35 -3.02 -3.55
C ILE A 7 -4.94 -2.01 -2.58
N THR A 8 -5.56 -2.50 -1.51
CA THR A 8 -6.15 -1.69 -0.43
C THR A 8 -5.25 -1.55 0.79
N GLY A 9 -4.17 -2.32 0.87
CA GLY A 9 -3.24 -2.37 1.99
C GLY A 9 -2.87 -3.82 2.34
N PHE A 10 -2.26 -4.02 3.50
CA PHE A 10 -2.04 -5.34 4.09
C PHE A 10 -3.24 -5.74 4.95
N MET A 11 -3.41 -7.05 5.15
CA MET A 11 -4.39 -7.56 6.10
C MET A 11 -4.06 -7.09 7.52
N VAL A 12 -5.10 -6.81 8.30
CA VAL A 12 -4.97 -6.35 9.69
C VAL A 12 -5.62 -7.37 10.64
N GLY A 13 -5.16 -7.38 11.88
CA GLY A 13 -5.75 -8.18 12.96
C GLY A 13 -4.72 -9.00 13.73
N LYS A 14 -5.00 -9.26 15.01
CA LYS A 14 -4.06 -9.84 15.98
C LYS A 14 -3.39 -11.14 15.49
N LYS A 15 -4.14 -11.99 14.79
CA LYS A 15 -3.60 -13.23 14.20
C LYS A 15 -2.52 -12.96 13.15
N TYR A 16 -2.73 -11.98 12.28
CA TYR A 16 -1.81 -11.64 11.20
C TYR A 16 -0.58 -10.90 11.70
N GLU A 17 -0.77 -10.02 12.70
CA GLU A 17 0.34 -9.36 13.40
C GLU A 17 1.27 -10.39 14.06
N ASN A 18 0.70 -11.32 14.84
CA ASN A 18 1.46 -12.41 15.46
C ASN A 18 2.04 -13.39 14.43
N GLY A 19 1.40 -13.50 13.27
CA GLY A 19 1.91 -14.26 12.11
C GLY A 19 3.11 -13.60 11.41
N GLY A 20 3.46 -12.36 11.78
CA GLY A 20 4.64 -11.67 11.25
C GLY A 20 4.37 -10.90 9.95
N ILE A 21 3.12 -10.44 9.72
CA ILE A 21 2.76 -9.70 8.51
C ILE A 21 3.64 -8.48 8.26
N ALA A 22 4.04 -7.76 9.32
CA ALA A 22 4.96 -6.63 9.22
C ALA A 22 6.34 -7.06 8.71
N ARG A 23 6.89 -8.17 9.23
CA ARG A 23 8.19 -8.72 8.81
C ARG A 23 8.13 -9.22 7.37
N ASP A 24 7.08 -9.91 6.99
CA ASP A 24 6.93 -10.44 5.64
C ASP A 24 6.66 -9.35 4.61
N GLY A 25 5.89 -8.32 4.98
CA GLY A 25 5.76 -7.09 4.19
C GLY A 25 7.11 -6.37 4.01
N ALA A 26 7.92 -6.27 5.07
CA ALA A 26 9.25 -5.68 4.98
C ALA A 26 10.17 -6.43 4.01
N LYS A 27 10.13 -7.77 3.98
CA LYS A 27 10.88 -8.58 3.00
C LYS A 27 10.48 -8.23 1.56
N MET A 28 9.18 -8.07 1.30
CA MET A 28 8.69 -7.69 -0.02
C MET A 28 9.19 -6.31 -0.44
N VAL A 29 9.12 -5.32 0.47
CA VAL A 29 9.62 -3.97 0.23
C VAL A 29 11.13 -3.97 -0.05
N THR A 30 11.91 -4.72 0.74
CA THR A 30 13.36 -4.87 0.53
C THR A 30 13.66 -5.49 -0.85
N ALA A 31 12.93 -6.54 -1.23
CA ALA A 31 13.10 -7.17 -2.55
C ALA A 31 12.82 -6.18 -3.69
N VAL A 32 11.74 -5.40 -3.58
CA VAL A 32 11.38 -4.38 -4.59
C VAL A 32 12.41 -3.25 -4.66
N ALA A 33 12.90 -2.79 -3.51
CA ALA A 33 13.90 -1.72 -3.40
C ALA A 33 15.25 -2.16 -3.98
N CYS A 34 15.72 -3.36 -3.65
CA CYS A 34 17.05 -3.83 -4.03
C CYS A 34 17.12 -4.50 -5.41
N ALA A 35 15.98 -4.84 -6.03
CA ALA A 35 15.98 -5.46 -7.35
C ALA A 35 16.55 -4.53 -8.43
N ALA A 36 17.66 -4.93 -9.04
CA ALA A 36 18.34 -4.20 -10.11
C ALA A 36 17.76 -4.43 -11.52
N VAL A 37 16.83 -5.39 -11.65
CA VAL A 37 16.14 -5.64 -12.93
C VAL A 37 15.18 -4.50 -13.29
N PRO A 38 14.82 -4.33 -14.58
CA PRO A 38 13.80 -3.37 -14.99
C PRO A 38 12.46 -3.61 -14.27
N LYS A 39 11.88 -2.56 -13.71
CA LYS A 39 10.58 -2.58 -13.01
C LYS A 39 9.60 -1.66 -13.73
N PHE A 40 8.41 -2.17 -14.01
CA PHE A 40 7.30 -1.42 -14.63
C PHE A 40 6.06 -1.53 -13.75
N THR A 41 5.37 -0.43 -13.55
CA THR A 41 4.17 -0.38 -12.68
C THR A 41 2.99 0.17 -13.46
N VAL A 42 1.84 -0.49 -13.38
CA VAL A 42 0.56 0.01 -13.87
C VAL A 42 -0.44 -0.03 -12.73
N VAL A 43 -0.98 1.12 -12.36
CA VAL A 43 -2.07 1.21 -11.39
C VAL A 43 -3.37 0.99 -12.15
N ILE A 44 -3.99 -0.18 -11.96
CA ILE A 44 -5.20 -0.61 -12.66
C ILE A 44 -6.47 -0.41 -11.80
N GLY A 45 -6.31 -0.15 -10.50
CA GLY A 45 -7.40 0.09 -9.56
C GLY A 45 -6.93 0.89 -8.34
N GLY A 46 -7.00 0.29 -7.16
CA GLY A 46 -6.52 0.92 -5.91
C GLY A 46 -5.00 0.88 -5.74
N SER A 47 -4.45 1.93 -5.15
CA SER A 47 -3.07 1.99 -4.66
C SER A 47 -3.03 2.71 -3.33
N PHE A 48 -3.12 1.96 -2.23
CA PHE A 48 -3.30 2.51 -0.89
C PHE A 48 -2.21 2.09 0.09
N GLY A 49 -1.73 3.06 0.87
CA GLY A 49 -0.86 2.87 2.04
C GLY A 49 0.38 2.02 1.78
N ALA A 50 0.72 1.15 2.73
CA ALA A 50 1.90 0.28 2.67
C ALA A 50 1.90 -0.68 1.48
N GLY A 51 0.73 -0.98 0.90
CA GLY A 51 0.67 -1.77 -0.32
C GLY A 51 1.34 -1.06 -1.50
N ASN A 52 1.21 0.28 -1.60
CA ASN A 52 1.86 1.06 -2.66
C ASN A 52 3.37 0.83 -2.64
N TYR A 53 3.93 0.76 -1.45
CA TYR A 53 5.35 0.53 -1.23
C TYR A 53 5.76 -0.88 -1.65
N ALA A 54 5.01 -1.88 -1.20
CA ALA A 54 5.25 -3.27 -1.53
C ALA A 54 5.13 -3.58 -3.04
N MET A 55 4.32 -2.82 -3.78
CA MET A 55 4.04 -3.04 -5.21
C MET A 55 4.80 -2.10 -6.16
N CYS A 56 5.98 -1.61 -5.76
CA CYS A 56 6.81 -0.71 -6.57
C CYS A 56 6.10 0.58 -6.98
N GLY A 57 5.59 1.29 -5.96
CA GLY A 57 5.11 2.66 -6.09
C GLY A 57 6.22 3.64 -6.51
N ARG A 58 5.85 4.92 -6.60
CA ARG A 58 6.70 5.96 -7.20
C ARG A 58 8.08 6.08 -6.56
N ALA A 59 8.19 5.86 -5.26
CA ALA A 59 9.45 5.97 -4.51
C ALA A 59 10.48 4.87 -4.81
N TYR A 60 10.10 3.78 -5.49
CA TYR A 60 10.94 2.59 -5.67
C TYR A 60 11.65 2.52 -7.02
N GLY A 61 11.75 3.65 -7.73
CA GLY A 61 12.58 3.78 -8.94
C GLY A 61 12.17 2.86 -10.09
N GLY A 62 10.87 2.60 -10.28
CA GLY A 62 10.38 1.93 -11.48
C GLY A 62 10.74 2.72 -12.74
N ARG A 63 11.10 2.03 -13.83
CA ARG A 63 11.47 2.68 -15.10
C ARG A 63 10.32 3.53 -15.64
N PHE A 64 9.10 2.98 -15.55
CA PHE A 64 7.88 3.67 -15.87
C PHE A 64 6.79 3.28 -14.88
N LEU A 65 5.92 4.25 -14.60
CA LEU A 65 4.74 4.08 -13.79
C LEU A 65 3.58 4.76 -14.53
N TRP A 66 2.55 3.97 -14.82
CA TRP A 66 1.30 4.44 -15.43
C TRP A 66 0.13 4.24 -14.49
N MET A 67 -0.93 5.00 -14.74
CA MET A 67 -2.16 4.94 -13.98
C MET A 67 -3.34 4.95 -14.94
N TRP A 68 -4.24 3.99 -14.80
CA TRP A 68 -5.48 3.98 -15.58
C TRP A 68 -6.44 5.08 -15.12
N PRO A 69 -7.35 5.55 -15.98
CA PRO A 69 -8.29 6.63 -15.62
C PRO A 69 -9.20 6.30 -14.43
N ASN A 70 -9.53 5.01 -14.23
CA ASN A 70 -10.35 4.54 -13.12
C ASN A 70 -9.57 4.39 -11.81
N ALA A 71 -8.24 4.43 -11.84
CA ALA A 71 -7.42 4.14 -10.68
C ALA A 71 -7.51 5.25 -9.61
N ARG A 72 -7.20 4.89 -8.36
CA ARG A 72 -7.14 5.82 -7.23
C ARG A 72 -5.91 5.52 -6.38
N ILE A 73 -5.22 6.58 -5.96
CA ILE A 73 -4.04 6.52 -5.10
C ILE A 73 -4.26 7.43 -3.89
N SER A 74 -3.96 6.94 -2.69
CA SER A 74 -4.07 7.70 -1.43
C SER A 74 -3.31 6.98 -0.31
N VAL A 75 -3.12 7.64 0.83
CA VAL A 75 -2.56 7.02 2.03
C VAL A 75 -3.45 5.90 2.58
N MET A 76 -4.77 6.04 2.48
CA MET A 76 -5.78 5.04 2.83
C MET A 76 -7.11 5.35 2.13
N GLY A 77 -8.11 4.48 2.25
CA GLY A 77 -9.46 4.75 1.73
C GLY A 77 -10.13 5.91 2.46
N GLY A 78 -10.92 6.73 1.74
CA GLY A 78 -11.56 7.91 2.32
C GLY A 78 -12.48 7.59 3.50
N GLU A 79 -13.29 6.53 3.39
CA GLU A 79 -14.15 6.05 4.48
C GLU A 79 -13.35 5.59 5.70
N GLN A 80 -12.20 4.93 5.47
CA GLN A 80 -11.31 4.49 6.56
C GLN A 80 -10.74 5.70 7.31
N ALA A 81 -10.25 6.71 6.58
CA ALA A 81 -9.73 7.94 7.18
C ALA A 81 -10.80 8.68 8.00
N ALA A 82 -12.00 8.82 7.44
CA ALA A 82 -13.12 9.48 8.11
C ALA A 82 -13.52 8.75 9.41
N SER A 83 -13.62 7.42 9.35
CA SER A 83 -13.97 6.58 10.50
C SER A 83 -12.94 6.69 11.63
N VAL A 84 -11.65 6.54 11.32
CA VAL A 84 -10.58 6.64 12.33
C VAL A 84 -10.55 8.02 12.99
N LEU A 85 -10.66 9.09 12.20
CA LEU A 85 -10.67 10.45 12.74
C LEU A 85 -11.89 10.71 13.64
N ALA A 86 -13.05 10.20 13.25
CA ALA A 86 -14.27 10.34 14.03
C ALA A 86 -14.20 9.59 15.37
N THR A 87 -13.64 8.37 15.39
CA THR A 87 -13.42 7.60 16.62
C THR A 87 -12.46 8.33 17.55
N VAL A 88 -11.29 8.75 17.06
CA VAL A 88 -10.30 9.47 17.88
C VAL A 88 -10.87 10.76 18.47
N ARG A 89 -11.71 11.48 17.70
CA ARG A 89 -12.37 12.69 18.22
C ARG A 89 -13.36 12.38 19.34
N ARG A 90 -14.09 11.27 19.25
CA ARG A 90 -15.06 10.85 20.28
C ARG A 90 -14.35 10.41 21.55
N ASP A 91 -13.34 9.55 21.42
CA ASP A 91 -12.55 9.04 22.54
C ASP A 91 -11.79 10.14 23.29
N GLY A 92 -11.51 11.28 22.64
CA GLY A 92 -10.89 12.44 23.28
C GLY A 92 -11.87 13.45 23.90
N LEU A 93 -13.17 13.27 23.71
CA LEU A 93 -14.22 14.08 24.34
C LEU A 93 -14.88 13.38 25.54
N GLU A 94 -14.87 12.04 25.54
CA GLU A 94 -15.24 11.19 26.68
C GLU A 94 -14.09 11.08 27.69
#